data_AF-A0A2V6E3H2-F1
#
_entry.id   AF-A0A2V6E3H2-F1
#
_cell.length_a   1.000
_cell.length_b   1.000
_cell.length_c   1.000
_cell.angle_alpha   90.00
_cell.angle_beta   90.00
_cell.angle_gamma   90.00
#
_symmetry.space_group_name_H-M   'P 1'
#
loop_
_entity.id
_entity.type
_entity.pdbx_description
1 polymer ?
#
loop_
_entity_poly.entity_id
_entity_poly.type
_entity_poly.pdbx_seq_one_letter_code
_entity_poly.pdbx_strand_id
1 'polypeptide(L)'
;PPKTTDFALMFLPTEGLYAEAIRRVGLVEQVQRDCRVVFAGPTTLAALLNSLQMGFRTLAIQKRSSEVWNLLAGVKTEFAKFGDALSKVKDKLDQAASDMDKVAVRSRAITKKLRDVEELPSNPQPLLPELLRGEEEEE
;
A
#
# COMPACT_ATOMS: atom_id res chain seq x y z
N PRO A 1 13.98 18.60 -21.94
CA PRO A 1 13.44 18.94 -23.29
C PRO A 1 14.27 20.06 -23.93
N PRO A 2 14.31 20.17 -25.27
CA PRO A 2 14.92 21.31 -25.95
C PRO A 2 14.16 22.61 -25.66
N LYS A 3 14.83 23.76 -25.78
CA LYS A 3 14.25 25.09 -25.55
C LYS A 3 13.56 25.69 -26.79
N THR A 4 13.80 25.14 -27.97
CA THR A 4 13.34 25.64 -29.28
C THR A 4 13.28 24.48 -30.28
N THR A 5 12.61 24.68 -31.42
CA THR A 5 12.73 23.85 -32.62
C THR A 5 14.09 24.04 -33.31
N ASP A 6 14.45 23.08 -34.16
CA ASP A 6 15.65 23.07 -35.01
C ASP A 6 15.42 23.65 -36.42
N PHE A 7 14.19 24.11 -36.68
CA PHE A 7 13.74 24.88 -37.85
C PHE A 7 13.05 26.18 -37.41
N ALA A 8 12.97 27.15 -38.31
CA ALA A 8 12.28 28.42 -38.12
C ALA A 8 11.11 28.60 -39.10
N LEU A 9 10.17 29.50 -38.77
CA LEU A 9 9.02 29.83 -39.62
C LEU A 9 9.20 31.22 -40.25
N MET A 10 9.21 31.28 -41.58
CA MET A 10 9.08 32.55 -42.32
C MET A 10 7.60 32.84 -42.56
N PHE A 11 7.05 33.71 -41.73
CA PHE A 11 5.68 34.18 -41.90
C PHE A 11 5.59 35.16 -43.07
N LEU A 12 4.68 34.90 -44.00
CA LEU A 12 4.32 35.81 -45.09
C LEU A 12 2.91 36.36 -44.80
N PRO A 13 2.73 37.69 -44.66
CA PRO A 13 1.50 38.27 -44.10
C PRO A 13 0.26 38.17 -44.99
N THR A 14 0.36 37.68 -46.23
CA THR A 14 -0.78 37.46 -47.12
C THR A 14 -0.67 36.11 -47.84
N GLU A 15 -1.81 35.46 -48.08
CA GLU A 15 -1.85 34.23 -48.88
C GLU A 15 -1.38 34.44 -50.31
N GLY A 16 -1.58 35.64 -50.88
CA GLY A 16 -1.06 35.97 -52.21
C GLY A 16 0.47 35.93 -52.28
N LEU A 17 1.16 36.41 -51.24
CA LEU A 17 2.62 36.37 -51.14
C LEU A 17 3.14 34.96 -50.84
N TYR A 18 2.44 34.20 -50.00
CA TYR A 18 2.75 32.77 -49.78
C TYR A 18 2.59 31.96 -51.08
N ALA A 19 1.49 32.16 -51.81
CA ALA A 19 1.24 31.54 -53.09
C ALA A 19 2.27 31.95 -54.16
N GLU A 20 2.83 33.16 -54.10
CA GLU A 20 3.92 33.59 -54.98
C GLU A 20 5.26 32.96 -54.59
N ALA A 21 5.56 32.82 -53.30
CA ALA A 21 6.77 32.13 -52.84
C ALA A 21 6.83 30.67 -53.31
N ILE A 22 5.71 29.92 -53.19
CA ILE A 22 5.64 28.52 -53.64
C ILE A 22 5.59 28.36 -55.17
N ARG A 23 5.20 29.41 -55.93
CA ARG A 23 5.26 29.38 -57.41
C ARG A 23 6.69 29.44 -57.95
N ARG A 24 7.65 29.93 -57.16
CA ARG A 24 9.06 30.07 -57.56
C ARG A 24 9.80 28.75 -57.31
N VAL A 25 9.73 27.86 -58.29
CA VAL A 25 10.36 26.52 -58.30
C VAL A 25 11.77 26.54 -57.69
N GLY A 26 12.01 25.73 -56.67
CA GLY A 26 13.30 25.61 -55.99
C GLY A 26 13.55 26.61 -54.86
N LEU A 27 12.83 27.74 -54.79
CA LEU A 27 13.03 28.75 -53.74
C LEU A 27 12.71 28.19 -52.35
N VAL A 28 11.59 27.49 -52.24
CA VAL A 28 11.11 26.92 -50.96
C VAL A 28 11.98 25.75 -50.56
N GLU A 29 12.31 24.85 -51.49
CA GLU A 29 13.15 23.68 -51.26
C GLU A 29 14.58 24.07 -50.87
N GLN A 30 15.13 25.13 -51.48
CA GLN A 30 16.46 25.63 -51.12
C GLN A 30 16.46 26.26 -49.74
N VAL A 31 15.53 27.19 -49.46
CA VAL A 31 15.45 27.88 -48.15
C VAL A 31 15.12 26.90 -47.00
N GLN A 32 14.34 25.84 -47.27
CA GLN A 32 14.10 24.77 -46.31
C GLN A 32 15.35 23.91 -46.07
N ARG A 33 16.14 23.62 -47.10
CA ARG A 33 17.36 22.80 -47.01
C ARG A 33 18.53 23.54 -46.36
N ASP A 34 18.84 24.72 -46.89
CA ASP A 34 20.06 25.47 -46.59
C ASP A 34 19.89 26.25 -45.27
N CYS A 35 18.72 26.86 -45.05
CA CYS A 35 18.44 27.72 -43.89
C CYS A 35 17.57 27.07 -42.81
N ARG A 36 17.00 25.88 -43.05
CA ARG A 36 15.98 25.24 -42.18
C ARG A 36 14.77 26.13 -41.90
N VAL A 37 14.35 26.88 -42.91
CA VAL A 37 13.21 27.81 -42.83
C VAL A 37 12.01 27.25 -43.59
N VAL A 38 10.87 27.15 -42.92
CA VAL A 38 9.59 26.74 -43.53
C VAL A 38 8.72 27.98 -43.72
N PHE A 39 8.18 28.16 -44.93
CA PHE A 39 7.26 29.26 -45.25
C PHE A 39 5.86 29.00 -44.68
N ALA A 40 5.20 30.05 -44.16
CA ALA A 40 3.82 29.97 -43.71
C ALA A 40 3.02 31.23 -44.08
N GLY A 41 1.94 31.06 -44.84
CA GLY A 41 0.87 32.05 -44.94
C GLY A 41 0.00 32.08 -43.67
N PRO A 42 -0.95 33.04 -43.54
CA PRO A 42 -1.85 33.15 -42.38
C PRO A 42 -2.58 31.85 -42.03
N THR A 43 -3.11 31.14 -43.02
CA THR A 43 -3.84 29.88 -42.85
C THR A 43 -2.90 28.75 -42.43
N THR A 44 -1.73 28.63 -43.06
CA THR A 44 -0.71 27.63 -42.70
C THR A 44 -0.21 27.83 -41.27
N LEU A 45 0.04 29.09 -40.86
CA LEU A 45 0.44 29.41 -39.49
C LEU A 45 -0.68 29.09 -38.50
N ALA A 46 -1.93 29.45 -38.79
CA ALA A 46 -3.08 29.12 -37.95
C ALA A 46 -3.28 27.60 -37.79
N ALA A 47 -3.15 26.83 -38.87
CA ALA A 47 -3.21 25.37 -38.82
C ALA A 47 -2.09 24.78 -37.96
N LEU A 48 -0.85 25.21 -38.17
CA LEU A 48 0.33 24.77 -37.41
C LEU A 48 0.19 25.07 -35.91
N LEU A 49 -0.30 26.27 -35.55
CA LEU A 49 -0.55 26.65 -34.15
C LEU A 49 -1.63 25.80 -33.49
N ASN A 50 -2.70 25.45 -34.21
CA ASN A 50 -3.74 24.53 -33.71
C ASN A 50 -3.16 23.12 -33.48
N SER A 51 -2.38 22.58 -34.41
CA SER A 51 -1.69 21.29 -34.25
C SER A 51 -0.74 21.27 -33.05
N LEU A 52 0.06 22.33 -32.88
CA LEU A 52 0.94 22.48 -31.70
C LEU A 52 0.14 22.61 -30.39
N GLN A 53 -0.98 23.34 -30.38
CA GLN A 53 -1.82 23.46 -29.20
C GLN A 53 -2.35 22.10 -28.73
N MET A 54 -2.77 21.24 -29.67
CA MET A 54 -3.23 19.89 -29.34
C MET A 54 -2.08 19.00 -28.84
N GLY A 55 -0.90 19.07 -29.48
CA GLY A 55 0.31 18.36 -29.02
C GLY A 55 0.75 18.76 -27.62
N PHE A 56 0.77 20.07 -27.31
CA PHE A 56 1.13 20.56 -25.98
C PHE A 56 0.07 20.25 -24.91
N ARG A 57 -1.22 20.22 -25.25
CA ARG A 57 -2.28 19.71 -24.34
C ARG A 57 -2.03 18.25 -23.97
N THR A 58 -1.74 17.38 -24.94
CA THR A 58 -1.40 15.97 -24.69
C THR A 58 -0.14 15.81 -23.83
N LEU A 59 0.92 16.57 -24.11
CA LEU A 59 2.16 16.54 -23.32
C LEU A 59 1.95 17.04 -21.88
N ALA A 60 1.08 18.02 -21.67
CA ALA A 60 0.71 18.49 -20.34
C ALA A 60 -0.12 17.46 -19.54
N ILE A 61 -1.01 16.72 -20.23
CA ILE A 61 -1.76 15.60 -19.64
C ILE A 61 -0.81 14.47 -19.24
N GLN A 62 0.12 14.07 -20.12
CA GLN A 62 1.13 13.04 -19.83
C GLN A 62 1.99 13.35 -18.59
N LYS A 63 2.30 14.63 -18.34
CA LYS A 63 3.03 15.03 -17.12
C LYS A 63 2.27 14.77 -15.81
N ARG A 64 0.93 14.72 -15.81
CA ARG A 64 0.15 14.40 -14.59
C ARG A 64 0.20 12.93 -14.20
N SER A 65 0.63 12.02 -15.08
CA SER A 65 0.85 10.61 -14.72
C SER A 65 1.89 10.42 -13.60
N SER A 66 2.76 11.43 -13.35
CA SER A 66 3.69 11.45 -12.21
C SER A 66 2.98 11.44 -10.85
N GLU A 67 1.79 12.04 -10.72
CA GLU A 67 1.04 12.07 -9.45
C GLU A 67 0.51 10.68 -9.06
N VAL A 68 0.11 9.87 -10.06
CA VAL A 68 -0.43 8.52 -9.86
C VAL A 68 0.62 7.57 -9.26
N TRP A 69 1.88 7.68 -9.70
CA TRP A 69 2.98 6.87 -9.15
C TRP A 69 3.27 7.21 -7.68
N ASN A 70 3.22 8.50 -7.31
CA ASN A 70 3.40 8.92 -5.92
C ASN A 70 2.24 8.44 -5.03
N LEU A 71 0.99 8.49 -5.53
CA LEU A 71 -0.19 7.95 -4.85
C LEU A 71 -0.05 6.44 -4.59
N LEU A 72 0.35 5.66 -5.59
CA LEU A 72 0.56 4.21 -5.47
C LEU A 72 1.71 3.87 -4.50
N ALA A 73 2.78 4.66 -4.49
CA ALA A 73 3.88 4.50 -3.52
C ALA A 73 3.42 4.78 -2.07
N GLY A 74 2.55 5.77 -1.87
CA GLY A 74 1.89 6.02 -0.58
C GLY A 74 1.03 4.84 -0.13
N VAL A 75 0.15 4.35 -1.01
CA VAL A 75 -0.73 3.19 -0.71
C VAL A 75 0.07 1.93 -0.35
N LYS A 76 1.17 1.65 -1.07
CA LYS A 76 2.08 0.54 -0.73
C LYS A 76 2.65 0.65 0.69
N THR A 77 2.93 1.87 1.14
CA THR A 77 3.50 2.14 2.47
C THR A 77 2.48 1.92 3.59
N GLU A 78 1.21 2.31 3.39
CA GLU A 78 0.14 2.01 4.36
C GLU A 78 -0.19 0.52 4.42
N PHE A 79 -0.18 -0.19 3.28
CA PHE A 79 -0.35 -1.65 3.26
C PHE A 79 0.72 -2.41 4.05
N ALA A 80 1.98 -1.93 4.04
CA ALA A 80 3.04 -2.52 4.87
C ALA A 80 2.75 -2.34 6.38
N LYS A 81 2.41 -1.12 6.82
CA LYS A 81 2.01 -0.84 8.22
C LYS A 81 0.80 -1.66 8.67
N PHE A 82 -0.16 -1.89 7.77
CA PHE A 82 -1.33 -2.74 8.04
C PHE A 82 -0.92 -4.20 8.24
N GLY A 83 0.03 -4.71 7.45
CA GLY A 83 0.64 -6.03 7.66
C GLY A 83 1.31 -6.16 9.03
N ASP A 84 2.15 -5.19 9.41
CA ASP A 84 2.81 -5.16 10.73
C ASP A 84 1.80 -5.13 11.88
N ALA A 85 0.69 -4.38 11.73
CA ALA A 85 -0.38 -4.32 12.71
C ALA A 85 -1.13 -5.66 12.83
N LEU A 86 -1.42 -6.31 11.69
CA LEU A 86 -2.11 -7.60 11.65
C LEU A 86 -1.25 -8.73 12.24
N SER A 87 0.06 -8.73 12.00
CA SER A 87 0.99 -9.67 12.66
C SER A 87 0.93 -9.53 14.18
N LYS A 88 1.02 -8.30 14.71
CA LYS A 88 0.93 -8.03 16.16
C LYS A 88 -0.42 -8.41 16.78
N VAL A 89 -1.48 -8.53 15.98
CA VAL A 89 -2.78 -9.08 16.42
C VAL A 89 -2.72 -10.61 16.46
N LYS A 90 -2.16 -11.25 15.43
CA LYS A 90 -1.92 -12.70 15.43
C LYS A 90 -1.07 -13.14 16.62
N ASP A 91 0.06 -12.49 16.87
CA ASP A 91 1.00 -12.82 17.95
C ASP A 91 0.29 -12.80 19.33
N LYS A 92 -0.64 -11.85 19.53
CA LYS A 92 -1.45 -11.75 20.75
C LYS A 92 -2.51 -12.84 20.87
N LEU A 93 -3.11 -13.27 19.75
CA LEU A 93 -4.08 -14.36 19.74
C LEU A 93 -3.40 -15.72 20.02
N ASP A 94 -2.25 -15.96 19.40
CA ASP A 94 -1.45 -17.17 19.63
C ASP A 94 -0.95 -17.24 21.10
N GLN A 95 -0.52 -16.10 21.67
CA GLN A 95 -0.16 -16.00 23.09
C GLN A 95 -1.37 -16.26 24.01
N ALA A 96 -2.53 -15.66 23.72
CA ALA A 96 -3.75 -15.87 24.52
C ALA A 96 -4.21 -17.32 24.51
N ALA A 97 -4.12 -18.02 23.37
CA ALA A 97 -4.38 -19.46 23.27
C ALA A 97 -3.42 -20.27 24.16
N SER A 98 -2.12 -19.98 24.11
CA SER A 98 -1.11 -20.62 24.97
C SER A 98 -1.40 -20.44 26.46
N ASP A 99 -1.92 -19.28 26.87
CA ASP A 99 -2.28 -19.02 28.26
C ASP A 99 -3.59 -19.71 28.69
N MET A 100 -4.55 -19.89 27.78
CA MET A 100 -5.73 -20.72 28.02
C MET A 100 -5.36 -22.20 28.28
N ASP A 101 -4.42 -22.77 27.52
CA ASP A 101 -3.95 -24.14 27.74
C ASP A 101 -3.33 -24.33 29.14
N LYS A 102 -2.52 -23.37 29.60
CA LYS A 102 -1.91 -23.37 30.95
C LYS A 102 -2.99 -23.34 32.04
N VAL A 103 -4.06 -22.57 31.84
CA VAL A 103 -5.22 -22.53 32.74
C VAL A 103 -5.97 -23.86 32.73
N ALA A 104 -6.18 -24.47 31.56
CA ALA A 104 -6.86 -25.76 31.45
C ALA A 104 -6.08 -26.90 32.16
N VAL A 105 -4.75 -26.92 32.06
CA VAL A 105 -3.89 -27.87 32.79
C VAL A 105 -3.98 -27.66 34.30
N ARG A 106 -3.91 -26.40 34.78
CA ARG A 106 -4.10 -26.09 36.21
C ARG A 106 -5.49 -26.49 36.72
N SER A 107 -6.55 -26.23 35.95
CA SER A 107 -7.92 -26.60 36.28
C SER A 107 -8.04 -28.11 36.50
N ARG A 108 -7.57 -28.93 35.54
CA ARG A 108 -7.55 -30.40 35.67
C ARG A 108 -6.79 -30.88 36.91
N ALA A 109 -5.66 -30.26 37.25
CA ALA A 109 -4.89 -30.60 38.44
C ALA A 109 -5.61 -30.24 39.76
N ILE A 110 -6.39 -29.15 39.77
CA ILE A 110 -7.24 -28.76 40.89
C ILE A 110 -8.42 -29.73 41.03
N THR A 111 -9.13 -30.04 39.94
CA THR A 111 -10.25 -31.01 39.94
C THR A 111 -9.79 -32.38 40.45
N LYS A 112 -8.60 -32.85 40.06
CA LYS A 112 -8.05 -34.08 40.61
C LYS A 112 -7.83 -33.98 42.12
N LYS A 113 -7.13 -32.94 42.61
CA LYS A 113 -6.87 -32.78 44.05
C LYS A 113 -8.13 -32.62 44.89
N LEU A 114 -9.18 -31.99 44.37
CA LEU A 114 -10.47 -31.89 45.07
C LEU A 114 -11.11 -33.27 45.22
N ARG A 115 -11.11 -34.07 44.15
CA ARG A 115 -11.57 -35.47 44.18
C ARG A 115 -10.72 -36.34 45.12
N ASP A 116 -9.39 -36.20 45.09
CA ASP A 116 -8.46 -36.90 45.99
C ASP A 116 -8.74 -36.57 47.48
N VAL A 117 -9.39 -35.44 47.79
CA VAL A 117 -9.84 -35.04 49.15
C VAL A 117 -11.27 -35.51 49.46
N GLU A 118 -12.15 -35.52 48.46
CA GLU A 118 -13.54 -35.99 48.58
C GLU A 118 -13.64 -37.52 48.72
N GLU A 119 -12.61 -38.26 48.28
CA GLU A 119 -12.46 -39.71 48.48
C GLU A 119 -11.77 -40.09 49.82
N LEU A 120 -11.47 -39.13 50.71
CA LEU A 120 -10.97 -39.42 52.08
C LEU A 120 -12.11 -39.93 52.99
N PRO A 121 -11.96 -41.09 53.67
CA PRO A 121 -13.04 -41.66 54.47
C PRO A 121 -13.32 -40.84 55.74
N SER A 122 -14.58 -40.41 55.91
CA SER A 122 -15.04 -39.67 57.08
C SER A 122 -15.23 -40.58 58.30
N ASN A 123 -14.12 -40.97 58.94
CA ASN A 123 -14.13 -41.74 60.19
C ASN A 123 -13.33 -41.02 61.31
N PRO A 124 -13.99 -40.35 62.26
CA PRO A 124 -13.32 -39.79 63.43
C PRO A 124 -12.93 -40.92 64.38
N GLN A 125 -11.66 -41.32 64.38
CA GLN A 125 -11.15 -42.37 65.27
C GLN A 125 -11.27 -41.95 66.75
N PRO A 126 -12.06 -42.64 67.59
CA PRO A 126 -12.09 -42.38 69.02
C PRO A 126 -10.86 -43.03 69.68
N LEU A 127 -9.81 -42.23 69.89
CA LEU A 127 -8.71 -42.62 70.77
C LEU A 127 -9.22 -42.67 72.22
N LEU A 128 -8.70 -43.63 72.99
CA LEU A 128 -9.13 -44.05 74.34
C LEU A 128 -10.51 -44.72 74.39
N PRO A 129 -10.53 -46.06 74.53
CA PRO A 129 -11.04 -46.62 75.78
C PRO A 129 -10.17 -47.76 76.35
N GLU A 130 -8.92 -47.47 76.75
CA GLU A 130 -8.07 -48.40 77.53
C GLU A 130 -8.00 -48.05 79.04
N LEU A 131 -8.77 -47.06 79.51
CA LEU A 131 -8.77 -46.57 80.91
C LEU A 131 -10.02 -46.98 81.72
N LEU A 132 -10.77 -48.01 81.30
CA LEU A 132 -12.01 -48.45 81.95
C LEU A 132 -12.16 -49.98 82.07
N ARG A 133 -11.04 -50.70 82.21
CA ARG A 133 -10.99 -52.12 82.66
C ARG A 133 -9.73 -52.33 83.50
N GLY A 134 -9.88 -52.48 84.81
CA GLY A 134 -8.74 -52.60 85.74
C GLY A 134 -9.08 -52.60 87.24
N GLU A 135 -10.32 -52.24 87.61
CA GLU A 135 -10.91 -52.35 88.94
C GLU A 135 -12.37 -52.84 88.70
N GLU A 136 -12.95 -53.82 89.40
CA GLU A 136 -12.44 -54.84 90.34
C GLU A 136 -12.57 -56.23 89.64
N GLU A 137 -12.54 -57.47 90.19
CA GLU A 137 -12.57 -58.07 91.54
C GLU A 137 -11.76 -59.40 91.49
N GLU A 138 -10.99 -59.79 92.52
CA GLU A 138 -10.56 -61.20 92.79
C GLU A 138 -10.18 -61.39 94.28
N GLU A 139 -10.40 -62.59 94.84
CA GLU A 139 -10.30 -62.94 96.29
C GLU A 139 -8.87 -63.32 96.79
#